data_AF-A0A841L5B3-F1
#
_entry.id   AF-A0A841L5B3-F1
#
_cell.length_a   1.000
_cell.length_b   1.000
_cell.length_c   1.000
_cell.angle_alpha   90.00
_cell.angle_beta   90.00
_cell.angle_gamma   90.00
#
_symmetry.space_group_name_H-M   'P 1'
#
loop_
_entity.id
_entity.type
_entity.pdbx_description
1 polymer ?
#
loop_
_entity_poly.entity_id
_entity_poly.type
_entity_poly.pdbx_seq_one_letter_code
_entity_poly.pdbx_strand_id
1 'polypeptide(L)'
;MKDYAGTALMVALTTIVGIGCYGATAHGVAQRAEIESMQRKLVADGRAIRDLQVELRTRARMPLIERWNDDVLKMSAPQAGQFMRSPVQLVSMIAPELEPGPEPGPGPEGNALPSAPQMRLAITPEAPGPGARVVQAALVDAPATEAPATLLRASYPSDER
;
A
#
# COMPACT_ATOMS: atom_id res chain seq x y z
N MET A 1 13.35 -39.28 -71.50
CA MET A 1 12.26 -39.45 -70.50
C MET A 1 12.75 -39.98 -69.15
N LYS A 2 13.88 -40.69 -69.05
CA LYS A 2 14.41 -41.24 -67.79
C LYS A 2 15.00 -40.20 -66.82
N ASP A 3 15.43 -39.04 -67.30
CA ASP A 3 16.11 -38.04 -66.45
C ASP A 3 15.14 -37.17 -65.63
N TYR A 4 13.88 -37.05 -66.07
CA TYR A 4 12.87 -36.24 -65.37
C TYR A 4 12.50 -36.80 -64.00
N ALA A 5 12.52 -38.14 -63.85
CA ALA A 5 12.22 -38.79 -62.57
C ALA A 5 13.22 -38.40 -61.47
N GLY A 6 14.51 -38.30 -61.81
CA GLY A 6 15.54 -37.87 -60.87
C GLY A 6 15.40 -36.39 -60.47
N THR A 7 15.12 -35.52 -61.44
CA THR A 7 14.90 -34.09 -61.15
C THR A 7 13.63 -33.84 -60.33
N ALA A 8 12.54 -34.57 -60.63
CA ALA A 8 11.30 -34.48 -59.88
C ALA A 8 11.49 -34.94 -58.42
N LEU A 9 12.29 -35.99 -58.20
CA LEU A 9 12.63 -36.45 -56.85
C LEU A 9 13.42 -35.40 -56.08
N MET A 10 14.42 -34.76 -56.69
CA MET A 10 15.20 -33.70 -56.05
C MET A 10 14.33 -32.48 -55.69
N VAL A 11 13.47 -32.05 -56.61
CA VAL A 11 12.53 -30.94 -56.35
C VAL A 11 11.57 -31.30 -55.22
N ALA A 12 11.00 -32.51 -55.20
CA ALA A 12 10.14 -32.96 -54.12
C ALA A 12 10.88 -32.96 -52.76
N LEU A 13 12.12 -33.47 -52.73
CA LEU A 13 12.94 -33.51 -51.52
C LEU A 13 13.22 -32.11 -50.97
N THR A 14 13.65 -31.17 -51.83
CA THR A 14 13.89 -29.78 -51.42
C THR A 14 12.62 -29.07 -50.94
N THR A 15 11.48 -29.37 -51.55
CA THR A 15 10.19 -28.78 -51.17
C THR A 15 9.74 -29.28 -49.79
N ILE A 16 9.87 -30.58 -49.53
CA ILE A 16 9.56 -31.19 -48.22
C ILE A 16 10.46 -30.58 -47.13
N VAL A 17 11.76 -30.44 -47.38
CA VAL A 17 12.70 -29.82 -46.44
C VAL A 17 12.33 -28.36 -46.16
N GLY A 18 11.97 -27.60 -47.21
CA GLY A 18 11.52 -26.21 -47.07
C GLY A 18 10.28 -26.08 -46.19
N ILE A 19 9.28 -26.94 -46.42
CA ILE A 19 8.03 -26.96 -45.61
C ILE A 19 8.33 -27.34 -44.16
N GLY A 20 9.19 -28.34 -43.92
CA GLY A 20 9.57 -28.76 -42.57
C GLY A 20 10.31 -27.67 -41.80
N CYS A 21 11.22 -26.94 -42.46
CA CYS A 21 11.94 -25.83 -41.86
C CYS A 21 11.01 -24.65 -41.52
N TYR A 22 10.03 -24.36 -42.39
CA TYR A 22 9.01 -23.36 -42.13
C TYR A 22 8.13 -23.72 -40.93
N GLY A 23 7.66 -24.96 -40.83
CA GLY A 23 6.87 -25.45 -39.71
C GLY A 23 7.63 -25.38 -38.37
N ALA A 24 8.89 -25.85 -38.35
CA ALA A 24 9.73 -25.78 -37.16
C ALA A 24 9.93 -24.33 -36.65
N THR A 25 10.07 -23.38 -37.58
CA THR A 25 10.19 -21.95 -37.24
C THR A 25 8.88 -21.38 -36.69
N ALA A 26 7.73 -21.80 -37.24
CA ALA A 26 6.41 -21.37 -36.79
C ALA A 26 6.05 -21.88 -35.38
N HIS A 27 6.42 -23.12 -35.03
CA HIS A 27 6.19 -23.67 -33.68
C HIS A 27 6.90 -22.87 -32.58
N GLY A 28 8.06 -22.30 -32.89
CA GLY A 28 8.81 -21.43 -31.97
C GLY A 28 8.04 -20.16 -31.58
N VAL A 29 7.13 -19.66 -32.42
CA VAL A 29 6.32 -18.47 -32.12
C VAL A 29 5.25 -18.78 -31.07
N ALA A 30 4.58 -19.93 -31.19
CA ALA A 30 3.58 -20.37 -30.21
C ALA A 30 4.20 -20.62 -28.82
N GLN A 31 5.38 -21.25 -28.78
CA GLN A 31 6.10 -21.52 -27.53
C GLN A 31 6.59 -20.22 -26.85
N ARG A 32 7.00 -19.22 -27.64
CA ARG A 32 7.38 -17.90 -27.08
C ARG A 32 6.19 -17.19 -26.44
N ALA A 33 5.01 -17.28 -27.04
CA ALA A 33 3.79 -16.69 -26.47
C ALA A 33 3.40 -17.37 -25.13
N GLU A 34 3.59 -18.69 -25.03
CA GLU A 34 3.35 -19.43 -23.80
C GLU A 34 4.33 -19.01 -22.68
N ILE A 35 5.63 -18.96 -22.97
CA ILE A 35 6.66 -18.51 -22.03
C ILE A 35 6.39 -17.09 -21.56
N GLU A 36 6.05 -16.17 -22.47
CA GLU A 36 5.72 -14.79 -22.13
C GLU A 36 4.50 -14.71 -21.20
N SER A 37 3.50 -15.57 -21.42
CA SER A 37 2.34 -15.66 -20.54
C SER A 37 2.71 -16.11 -19.12
N MET A 38 3.62 -17.08 -18.99
CA MET A 38 4.11 -17.57 -17.70
C MET A 38 4.98 -16.52 -17.00
N GLN A 39 5.83 -15.81 -17.74
CA GLN A 39 6.62 -14.70 -17.20
C GLN A 39 5.73 -13.58 -16.67
N ARG A 40 4.65 -13.23 -17.39
CA ARG A 40 3.65 -12.28 -16.90
C ARG A 40 2.99 -12.74 -15.60
N LYS A 41 2.63 -14.02 -15.50
CA LYS A 41 2.07 -14.61 -14.27
C LYS A 41 3.08 -14.55 -13.11
N LEU A 42 4.32 -14.96 -13.35
CA LEU A 42 5.38 -14.93 -12.34
C LEU A 42 5.61 -13.51 -11.77
N VAL A 43 5.61 -12.50 -12.65
CA VAL A 43 5.74 -11.10 -12.22
C VAL A 43 4.51 -10.65 -11.41
N ALA A 44 3.31 -11.07 -11.79
CA ALA A 44 2.08 -10.78 -11.03
C ALA A 44 2.09 -11.44 -9.64
N ASP A 45 2.44 -12.73 -9.57
CA ASP A 45 2.53 -13.49 -8.33
C ASP A 45 3.59 -12.89 -7.39
N GLY A 46 4.74 -12.47 -7.95
CA GLY A 46 5.78 -11.80 -7.18
C GLY A 46 5.36 -10.42 -6.64
N ARG A 47 4.37 -9.74 -7.24
CA ARG A 47 3.76 -8.53 -6.65
C ARG A 47 2.81 -8.91 -5.52
N ALA A 48 1.93 -9.89 -5.73
CA ALA A 48 0.99 -10.34 -4.71
C ALA A 48 1.71 -10.84 -3.44
N ILE A 49 2.81 -11.57 -3.58
CA ILE A 49 3.64 -12.00 -2.44
C ILE A 49 4.18 -10.79 -1.66
N ARG A 50 4.66 -9.75 -2.35
CA ARG A 50 5.18 -8.55 -1.67
C ARG A 50 4.08 -7.80 -0.93
N ASP A 51 2.89 -7.70 -1.52
CA ASP A 51 1.74 -7.05 -0.87
C ASP A 51 1.33 -7.82 0.40
N LEU A 52 1.22 -9.14 0.30
CA LEU A 52 0.95 -10.02 1.45
C LEU A 52 2.04 -9.89 2.53
N GLN A 53 3.31 -9.82 2.14
CA GLN A 53 4.41 -9.64 3.09
C GLN A 53 4.35 -8.27 3.80
N VAL A 54 3.94 -7.22 3.10
CA VAL A 54 3.76 -5.89 3.71
C VAL A 54 2.61 -5.92 4.71
N GLU A 55 1.50 -6.55 4.36
CA GLU A 55 0.35 -6.71 5.26
C GLU A 55 0.72 -7.53 6.50
N LEU A 56 1.34 -8.69 6.31
CA LEU A 56 1.77 -9.55 7.41
C LEU A 56 2.82 -8.86 8.28
N ARG A 57 3.79 -8.15 7.70
CA ARG A 57 4.78 -7.38 8.45
C ARG A 57 4.13 -6.29 9.29
N THR A 58 3.13 -5.62 8.75
CA THR A 58 2.38 -4.58 9.49
C THR A 58 1.62 -5.21 10.65
N ARG A 59 0.87 -6.29 10.41
CA ARG A 59 0.10 -7.00 11.45
C ARG A 59 1.00 -7.60 12.53
N ALA A 60 2.13 -8.18 12.15
CA ALA A 60 3.08 -8.79 13.10
C ALA A 60 3.84 -7.76 13.95
N ARG A 61 4.02 -6.53 13.45
CA ARG A 61 4.74 -5.47 14.18
C ARG A 61 3.85 -4.64 15.10
N MET A 62 2.52 -4.69 14.95
CA MET A 62 1.59 -3.92 15.78
C MET A 62 1.78 -4.16 17.30
N PRO A 63 1.87 -5.42 17.78
CA PRO A 63 2.06 -5.67 19.21
C PRO A 63 3.41 -5.17 19.75
N LEU A 64 4.44 -5.11 18.89
CA LEU A 64 5.74 -4.59 19.28
C LEU A 64 5.72 -3.08 19.47
N ILE A 65 4.96 -2.35 18.63
CA ILE A 65 4.77 -0.91 18.80
C ILE A 65 3.95 -0.61 20.05
N GLU A 66 2.91 -1.40 20.32
CA GLU A 66 2.11 -1.28 21.55
C GLU A 66 2.99 -1.50 22.78
N ARG A 67 3.77 -2.59 22.80
CA ARG A 67 4.73 -2.84 23.88
C ARG A 67 5.76 -1.72 24.01
N TRP A 68 6.32 -1.22 22.91
CA TRP A 68 7.33 -0.16 22.99
C TRP A 68 6.73 1.17 23.46
N ASN A 69 5.49 1.44 23.07
CA ASN A 69 4.72 2.56 23.58
C ASN A 69 4.51 2.44 25.10
N ASP A 70 4.17 1.26 25.61
CA ASP A 70 3.98 1.03 27.03
C ASP A 70 5.28 1.06 27.84
N ASP A 71 6.36 0.45 27.30
CA ASP A 71 7.65 0.28 27.99
C ASP A 71 8.48 1.58 28.03
N VAL A 72 8.47 2.37 26.94
CA VAL A 72 9.39 3.52 26.77
C VAL A 72 8.66 4.86 26.71
N LEU A 73 7.63 4.98 25.87
CA LEU A 73 7.01 6.28 25.59
C LEU A 73 5.92 6.65 26.62
N LYS A 74 5.24 5.66 27.19
CA LYS A 74 4.06 5.79 28.05
C LYS A 74 3.02 6.77 27.50
N MET A 75 2.91 6.87 26.17
CA MET A 75 2.02 7.81 25.52
C MET A 75 0.63 7.20 25.39
N SER A 76 -0.39 7.94 25.84
CA SER A 76 -1.78 7.64 25.51
C SER A 76 -2.19 8.42 24.26
N ALA A 77 -3.19 7.93 23.54
CA ALA A 77 -3.73 8.65 22.40
C ALA A 77 -4.19 10.06 22.84
N PRO A 78 -3.85 11.12 22.09
CA PRO A 78 -4.22 12.49 22.45
C PRO A 78 -5.74 12.64 22.51
N GLN A 79 -6.22 13.27 23.59
CA GLN A 79 -7.65 13.50 23.79
C GLN A 79 -8.15 14.59 22.84
N ALA A 80 -9.42 14.50 22.41
CA ALA A 80 -10.03 15.47 21.50
C ALA A 80 -9.94 16.94 21.99
N GLY A 81 -9.85 17.16 23.31
CA GLY A 81 -9.66 18.48 23.92
C GLY A 81 -8.24 19.04 23.85
N GLN A 82 -7.24 18.23 23.49
CA GLN A 82 -5.84 18.65 23.33
C GLN A 82 -5.57 19.24 21.94
N PHE A 83 -6.50 19.05 21.00
CA PHE A 83 -6.44 19.68 19.70
C PHE A 83 -7.06 21.07 19.76
N MET A 84 -6.31 22.08 19.30
CA MET A 84 -6.85 23.41 19.13
C MET A 84 -7.87 23.44 17.99
N ARG A 85 -9.00 24.10 18.21
CA ARG A 85 -10.11 24.13 17.25
C ARG A 85 -9.96 25.20 16.18
N SER A 86 -9.05 26.15 16.38
CA SER A 86 -8.85 27.29 15.48
C SER A 86 -7.39 27.71 15.42
N PRO A 87 -6.88 28.10 14.23
CA PRO A 87 -5.55 28.69 14.11
C PRO A 87 -5.38 29.97 14.95
N VAL A 88 -6.47 30.68 15.28
CA VAL A 88 -6.42 31.85 16.17
C VAL A 88 -6.03 31.47 17.61
N GLN A 89 -6.48 30.30 18.10
CA GLN A 89 -6.08 29.77 19.41
C GLN A 89 -4.60 29.40 19.47
N LEU A 90 -4.03 28.98 18.34
CA LEU A 90 -2.60 28.70 18.21
C LEU A 90 -1.78 29.98 18.30
N VAL A 91 -2.21 31.03 17.59
CA VAL A 91 -1.55 32.34 17.59
C VAL A 91 -1.55 32.95 18.99
N SER A 92 -2.66 32.85 19.73
CA SER A 92 -2.73 33.39 21.10
C SER A 92 -1.78 32.71 22.11
N MET A 93 -1.32 31.49 21.83
CA MET A 93 -0.39 30.76 22.71
C MET A 93 1.08 31.12 22.42
N ILE A 94 1.38 31.53 21.19
CA ILE A 94 2.74 31.88 20.73
C ILE A 94 2.95 33.40 20.83
N ALA A 95 1.87 34.18 20.85
CA ALA A 95 1.95 35.62 21.05
C ALA A 95 2.58 35.90 22.43
N PRO A 96 3.73 36.59 22.49
CA PRO A 96 4.24 37.08 23.76
C PRO A 96 3.15 37.96 24.38
N GLU A 97 2.97 37.85 25.70
CA GLU A 97 2.15 38.77 26.49
C GLU A 97 2.63 40.18 26.13
N LEU A 98 1.96 40.86 25.20
CA LEU A 98 2.16 42.27 25.00
C LEU A 98 1.64 42.86 26.31
N GLU A 99 2.57 43.24 27.19
CA GLU A 99 2.26 44.20 28.24
C GLU A 99 1.41 45.31 27.60
N PRO A 100 0.32 45.74 28.25
CA PRO A 100 -0.53 46.79 27.72
C PRO A 100 0.30 48.07 27.58
N GLY A 101 0.87 48.25 26.39
CA GLY A 101 1.42 49.52 25.96
C GLY A 101 0.31 50.56 25.99
N PRO A 102 0.64 51.82 26.35
CA PRO A 102 -0.35 52.83 26.68
C PRO A 102 -1.32 53.08 25.53
N GLU A 103 -2.57 53.34 25.91
CA GLU A 103 -3.75 53.46 25.04
C GLU A 103 -3.52 54.21 23.72
N PRO A 104 -4.12 53.76 22.60
CA PRO A 104 -4.06 54.47 21.34
C PRO A 104 -4.98 55.71 21.41
N GLY A 105 -4.36 56.90 21.46
CA GLY A 105 -5.05 58.17 21.23
C GLY A 105 -5.67 58.25 19.82
N PRO A 106 -6.64 59.16 19.61
CA PRO A 106 -7.52 59.13 18.45
C PRO A 106 -6.86 59.65 17.16
N GLY A 107 -6.89 58.83 16.10
CA GLY A 107 -6.85 59.20 14.66
C GLY A 107 -5.49 59.65 14.09
N PRO A 108 -5.19 59.38 12.80
CA PRO A 108 -6.12 59.64 11.70
C PRO A 108 -6.41 58.44 10.79
N GLU A 109 -7.52 58.59 10.10
CA GLU A 109 -8.08 57.71 9.07
C GLU A 109 -7.07 57.40 7.95
N GLY A 110 -7.07 56.15 7.49
CA GLY A 110 -6.42 55.78 6.23
C GLY A 110 -5.36 54.68 6.34
N ASN A 111 -5.77 53.49 6.75
CA ASN A 111 -5.21 52.27 6.14
C ASN A 111 -6.20 51.12 6.34
N ALA A 112 -7.10 50.96 5.38
CA ALA A 112 -7.89 49.75 5.26
C ALA A 112 -6.92 48.59 4.97
N LEU A 113 -6.63 47.78 5.99
CA LEU A 113 -6.06 46.47 5.74
C LEU A 113 -7.06 45.70 4.86
N PRO A 114 -6.62 45.06 3.76
CA PRO A 114 -7.51 44.22 2.98
C PRO A 114 -8.07 43.14 3.91
N SER A 115 -9.40 43.07 3.98
CA SER A 115 -10.11 42.03 4.71
C SER A 115 -9.61 40.68 4.21
N ALA A 116 -8.82 39.98 5.03
CA ALA A 116 -8.39 38.62 4.73
C ALA A 116 -9.63 37.75 4.48
N PRO A 117 -9.60 36.83 3.50
CA PRO A 117 -10.73 35.96 3.23
C PRO A 117 -11.03 35.15 4.49
N GLN A 118 -12.18 35.43 5.11
CA GLN A 118 -12.69 34.61 6.21
C GLN A 118 -13.20 33.31 5.60
N MET A 119 -12.32 32.32 5.48
CA MET A 119 -12.75 30.95 5.18
C MET A 119 -13.44 30.38 6.42
N ARG A 120 -14.77 30.53 6.47
CA ARG A 120 -15.62 29.84 7.44
C ARG A 120 -15.66 28.36 7.06
N LEU A 121 -14.84 27.56 7.73
CA LEU A 121 -15.04 26.12 7.75
C LEU A 121 -16.19 25.84 8.73
N ALA A 122 -17.39 25.59 8.19
CA ALA A 122 -18.49 25.05 8.97
C ALA A 122 -18.17 23.58 9.28
N ILE A 123 -17.38 23.33 10.31
CA ILE A 123 -17.33 22.01 10.91
C ILE A 123 -18.57 21.93 11.79
N THR A 124 -19.65 21.38 11.26
CA THR A 124 -20.74 20.86 12.10
C THR A 124 -20.14 19.66 12.84
N PRO A 125 -19.95 19.70 14.17
CA PRO A 125 -19.67 18.49 14.89
C PRO A 125 -20.94 17.63 14.79
N GLU A 126 -20.85 16.52 14.06
CA GLU A 126 -21.86 15.49 14.20
C GLU A 126 -21.73 14.98 15.64
N ALA A 127 -22.73 15.31 16.46
CA ALA A 127 -22.85 14.76 17.80
C ALA A 127 -22.83 13.23 17.67
N PRO A 128 -22.18 12.49 18.60
CA PRO A 128 -22.30 11.05 18.62
C PRO A 128 -23.78 10.70 18.81
N GLY A 129 -24.45 10.32 17.72
CA GLY A 129 -25.78 9.74 17.81
C GLY A 129 -25.68 8.47 18.66
N PRO A 130 -26.65 8.19 19.53
CA PRO A 130 -26.69 6.96 20.31
C PRO A 130 -26.90 5.79 19.34
N GLY A 131 -25.80 5.24 18.85
CA GLY A 131 -25.83 4.26 17.76
C GLY A 131 -24.48 3.83 17.22
N ALA A 132 -23.36 4.17 17.87
CA ALA A 132 -22.08 3.53 17.61
C ALA A 132 -22.19 2.04 18.00
N ARG A 133 -22.75 1.25 17.08
CA ARG A 133 -22.86 -0.20 17.20
C ARG A 133 -21.44 -0.72 17.16
N VAL A 134 -20.92 -1.11 18.32
CA VAL A 134 -19.74 -1.95 18.42
C VAL A 134 -20.07 -3.20 17.60
N VAL A 135 -19.48 -3.32 16.42
CA VAL A 135 -19.54 -4.56 15.65
C VAL A 135 -18.59 -5.51 16.38
N GLN A 136 -19.12 -6.17 17.40
CA GLN A 136 -18.46 -7.31 18.00
C GLN A 136 -18.56 -8.42 16.96
N ALA A 137 -17.51 -8.60 16.18
CA ALA A 137 -17.36 -9.78 15.34
C ALA A 137 -17.23 -10.98 16.28
N ALA A 138 -18.37 -11.57 16.63
CA ALA A 138 -18.42 -12.85 17.29
C ALA A 138 -17.85 -13.88 16.30
N LEU A 139 -16.70 -14.43 16.63
CA LEU A 139 -16.17 -15.62 15.99
C LEU A 139 -17.18 -16.73 16.23
N VAL A 140 -17.94 -17.10 15.20
CA VAL A 140 -18.66 -18.38 15.20
C VAL A 140 -17.59 -19.45 15.10
N ASP A 141 -17.48 -20.24 16.16
CA ASP A 141 -16.57 -21.38 16.26
C ASP A 141 -17.00 -22.42 15.20
N ALA A 142 -16.30 -22.43 14.08
CA ALA A 142 -16.42 -23.49 13.08
C ALA A 142 -15.57 -24.68 13.56
N PRO A 143 -16.07 -25.91 13.51
CA PRO A 143 -15.36 -27.05 14.10
C PRO A 143 -13.99 -27.22 13.45
N ALA A 144 -12.97 -27.21 14.31
CA ALA A 144 -11.58 -27.47 13.97
C ALA A 144 -11.46 -28.82 13.26
N THR A 145 -11.16 -28.79 11.96
CA THR A 145 -10.58 -29.94 11.29
C THR A 145 -9.09 -29.91 11.59
N GLU A 146 -8.66 -30.75 12.53
CA GLU A 146 -7.26 -30.99 12.83
C GLU A 146 -6.52 -31.47 11.56
N ALA A 147 -5.59 -30.65 11.09
CA ALA A 147 -4.46 -31.12 10.31
C ALA A 147 -3.18 -30.58 10.99
N PRO A 148 -2.22 -31.44 11.37
CA PRO A 148 -1.07 -30.98 12.14
C PRO A 148 -0.18 -30.08 11.29
N ALA A 149 -0.14 -28.79 11.64
CA ALA A 149 0.86 -27.86 11.14
C ALA A 149 2.23 -28.26 11.72
N THR A 150 3.05 -28.94 10.92
CA THR A 150 4.46 -29.15 11.25
C THR A 150 5.18 -27.80 11.23
N LEU A 151 5.48 -27.27 12.42
CA LEU A 151 6.29 -26.06 12.58
C LEU A 151 7.76 -26.40 12.29
N LEU A 152 8.28 -25.91 11.17
CA LEU A 152 9.72 -25.93 10.89
C LEU A 152 10.40 -24.85 11.76
N ARG A 153 11.08 -25.29 12.82
CA ARG A 153 11.87 -24.43 13.72
C ARG A 153 13.10 -23.91 12.98
N ALA A 154 13.05 -22.67 12.50
CA ALA A 154 14.25 -21.95 12.09
C ALA A 154 15.03 -21.54 13.34
N SER A 155 16.06 -22.30 13.69
CA SER A 155 17.04 -21.93 14.71
C SER A 155 17.98 -20.86 14.15
N TYR A 156 17.91 -19.64 14.67
CA TYR A 156 18.99 -18.67 14.48
C TYR A 156 20.14 -19.02 15.42
N PRO A 157 21.40 -19.04 14.95
CA PRO A 157 22.55 -19.18 15.83
C PRO A 157 22.69 -17.89 16.66
N SER A 158 22.62 -18.04 17.97
CA SER A 158 22.98 -17.01 18.95
C SER A 158 24.48 -16.77 18.86
N ASP A 159 24.88 -15.56 18.50
CA ASP A 159 26.27 -15.11 18.58
C ASP A 159 26.53 -14.73 20.06
N GLU A 160 27.24 -15.60 20.77
CA GLU A 160 27.65 -15.36 22.16
C GLU A 160 28.87 -14.41 22.18
N ARG A 161 28.75 -13.32 22.93
CA ARG A 161 29.86 -12.48 23.39
C ARG A 161 30.32 -12.91 24.77
#